data_AF-F5XIN9-F1
#
_entry.id   AF-F5XIN9-F1
#
_cell.length_a   1.000
_cell.length_b   1.000
_cell.length_c   1.000
_cell.angle_alpha   90.00
_cell.angle_beta   90.00
_cell.angle_gamma   90.00
#
_symmetry.space_group_name_H-M   'P 1'
#
loop_
_entity.id
_entity.type
_entity.pdbx_description
1 polymer ?
#
loop_
_entity_poly.entity_id
_entity_poly.type
_entity_poly.pdbx_seq_one_letter_code
_entity_poly.pdbx_strand_id
1 'polypeptide(L)'
;MGGSGGGEPTSSGGSQFGGPGEVLGCGSLEFQAALMSPIPTVASTVAIGTDCEILLEGTPPQLVVYVRRSGEQLGAITERMMILMRCIGAGFAYEAEVITTAPIRLYVRPRNPYLLGLPFTAVLSDVPAGAMLTAGDDFDLRLDSGGKVVAVDIFGSDIGRIRAEPVALADAVRGGTARRATVHDPAVPTVIVTR
;
A
#
# COMPACT_ATOMS: atom_id res chain seq x y z
N MET A 1 71.70 -5.47 -14.58
CA MET A 1 70.86 -6.35 -15.43
C MET A 1 70.32 -7.47 -14.55
N GLY A 2 68.99 -7.68 -14.54
CA GLY A 2 68.23 -8.88 -14.07
C GLY A 2 68.28 -9.20 -12.56
N GLY A 3 67.20 -9.48 -11.83
CA GLY A 3 65.81 -9.74 -12.18
C GLY A 3 65.25 -10.88 -11.30
N SER A 4 64.05 -10.65 -10.73
CA SER A 4 63.07 -11.63 -10.21
C SER A 4 63.28 -12.24 -8.81
N GLY A 5 62.64 -11.62 -7.81
CA GLY A 5 62.17 -12.26 -6.57
C GLY A 5 60.66 -12.11 -6.50
N GLY A 6 59.94 -13.23 -6.57
CA GLY A 6 58.47 -13.31 -6.61
C GLY A 6 57.82 -12.93 -5.28
N GLY A 7 56.61 -12.38 -5.38
CA GLY A 7 55.87 -11.81 -4.26
C GLY A 7 55.08 -12.81 -3.43
N GLU A 8 54.94 -12.47 -2.15
CA GLU A 8 53.90 -12.98 -1.25
C GLU A 8 53.09 -11.77 -0.78
N PRO A 9 51.83 -11.58 -1.19
CA PRO A 9 50.94 -10.65 -0.51
C PRO A 9 50.44 -11.33 0.76
N THR A 10 51.08 -11.06 1.89
CA THR A 10 50.53 -11.39 3.21
C THR A 10 49.30 -10.53 3.46
N SER A 11 48.15 -11.18 3.28
CA SER A 11 46.87 -10.98 3.96
C SER A 11 46.46 -9.53 4.25
N SER A 12 45.73 -8.99 3.28
CA SER A 12 44.66 -8.03 3.49
C SER A 12 43.85 -8.35 4.74
N GLY A 13 43.86 -7.41 5.70
CA GLY A 13 42.81 -7.27 6.71
C GLY A 13 41.51 -6.86 6.03
N GLY A 14 40.88 -7.83 5.37
CA GLY A 14 39.53 -7.73 4.84
C GLY A 14 38.54 -7.89 5.99
N SER A 15 38.07 -6.77 6.52
CA SER A 15 36.95 -6.74 7.44
C SER A 15 35.68 -7.18 6.69
N GLN A 16 35.22 -8.40 7.02
CA GLN A 16 33.86 -8.91 6.87
C GLN A 16 33.21 -8.73 5.48
N PHE A 17 33.56 -9.63 4.57
CA PHE A 17 32.57 -10.12 3.60
C PHE A 17 31.58 -11.02 4.34
N GLY A 18 30.48 -10.42 4.81
CA GLY A 18 29.30 -11.13 5.27
C GLY A 18 28.70 -11.96 4.13
N GLY A 19 28.30 -13.19 4.46
CA GLY A 19 27.88 -14.21 3.52
C GLY A 19 26.62 -13.88 2.69
N PRO A 20 26.24 -14.78 1.77
CA PRO A 20 25.02 -14.64 1.00
C PRO A 20 23.80 -14.88 1.91
N GLY A 21 23.27 -13.83 2.56
CA GLY A 21 22.14 -14.06 3.47
C GLY A 21 21.63 -12.93 4.35
N GLU A 22 22.26 -11.76 4.43
CA GLU A 22 21.63 -10.64 5.13
C GLU A 22 20.60 -9.96 4.24
N VAL A 23 19.37 -10.48 4.30
CA VAL A 23 18.17 -9.65 4.16
C VAL A 23 18.29 -8.57 5.24
N LEU A 24 18.93 -7.44 4.94
CA LEU A 24 18.79 -6.21 5.73
C LEU A 24 17.28 -6.04 5.96
N GLY A 25 16.87 -6.19 7.22
CA GLY A 25 15.59 -6.78 7.60
C GLY A 25 14.41 -6.06 6.98
N CYS A 26 13.71 -6.69 6.02
CA CYS A 26 12.44 -6.18 5.52
C CYS A 26 11.43 -5.95 6.66
N GLY A 27 11.52 -6.74 7.74
CA GLY A 27 10.72 -6.56 8.96
C GLY A 27 11.21 -5.46 9.91
N SER A 28 12.33 -4.79 9.63
CA SER A 28 12.91 -3.71 10.43
C SER A 28 13.35 -2.51 9.58
N LEU A 29 12.91 -2.44 8.32
CA LEU A 29 13.31 -1.39 7.40
C LEU A 29 12.47 -0.15 7.65
N GLU A 30 13.10 0.86 8.25
CA GLU A 30 12.49 2.16 8.55
C GLU A 30 13.35 3.30 8.00
N PHE A 31 12.70 4.33 7.44
CA PHE A 31 13.39 5.51 6.92
C PHE A 31 12.41 6.66 6.65
N GLN A 32 12.93 7.89 6.58
CA GLN A 32 12.17 9.03 6.09
C GLN A 32 12.30 9.15 4.58
N ALA A 33 11.21 9.45 3.91
CA ALA A 33 11.16 9.64 2.47
C ALA A 33 10.47 10.95 2.08
N ALA A 34 10.94 11.60 1.02
CA ALA A 34 10.18 12.68 0.39
C ALA A 34 9.07 12.11 -0.50
N LEU A 35 7.87 12.66 -0.41
CA LEU A 35 6.79 12.35 -1.33
C LEU A 35 7.07 13.01 -2.68
N MET A 36 7.03 12.20 -3.75
CA MET A 36 7.20 12.63 -5.12
C MET A 36 5.85 12.71 -5.83
N SER A 37 5.71 13.70 -6.72
CA SER A 37 4.50 13.93 -7.51
C SER A 37 3.20 13.90 -6.68
N PRO A 38 3.09 14.75 -5.64
CA PRO A 38 1.88 14.80 -4.81
C PRO A 38 0.66 15.15 -5.65
N ILE A 39 -0.43 14.42 -5.46
CA ILE A 39 -1.72 14.75 -6.08
C ILE A 39 -2.32 15.94 -5.31
N PRO A 40 -2.46 17.13 -5.91
CA PRO A 40 -2.76 18.36 -5.16
C PRO A 40 -4.04 18.32 -4.35
N THR A 41 -5.08 17.65 -4.86
CA THR A 41 -6.39 17.53 -4.20
C THR A 41 -6.35 16.66 -2.95
N VAL A 42 -5.44 15.67 -2.90
CA VAL A 42 -5.26 14.78 -1.74
C VAL A 42 -4.19 15.36 -0.80
N ALA A 43 -3.15 15.95 -1.35
CA ALA A 43 -2.09 16.61 -0.61
C ALA A 43 -2.60 17.79 0.25
N SER A 44 -3.68 18.45 -0.15
CA SER A 44 -4.30 19.53 0.61
C SER A 44 -5.16 19.06 1.79
N THR A 45 -5.54 17.79 1.82
CA THR A 45 -6.40 17.21 2.86
C THR A 45 -5.64 16.40 3.91
N VAL A 46 -4.39 16.00 3.60
CA VAL A 46 -3.54 15.26 4.54
C VAL A 46 -2.96 16.16 5.63
N ALA A 47 -2.94 15.63 6.86
CA ALA A 47 -2.35 16.28 8.02
C ALA A 47 -1.12 15.49 8.52
N ILE A 48 -0.31 16.13 9.37
CA ILE A 48 0.76 15.43 10.10
C ILE A 48 0.12 14.31 10.96
N GLY A 49 0.74 13.14 10.99
CA GLY A 49 0.24 11.93 11.65
C GLY A 49 -0.73 11.11 10.79
N THR A 50 -0.97 11.49 9.52
CA THR A 50 -1.83 10.69 8.63
C THR A 50 -1.13 9.39 8.24
N ASP A 51 -1.76 8.26 8.53
CA ASP A 51 -1.32 6.94 8.09
C ASP A 51 -1.62 6.72 6.60
N CYS A 52 -0.62 6.22 5.89
CA CYS A 52 -0.63 5.87 4.49
C CYS A 52 -0.13 4.42 4.31
N GLU A 53 -0.52 3.80 3.20
CA GLU A 53 -0.08 2.47 2.79
C GLU A 53 0.73 2.58 1.50
N ILE A 54 1.78 1.76 1.37
CA ILE A 54 2.63 1.74 0.19
C ILE A 54 2.35 0.47 -0.61
N LEU A 55 2.02 0.65 -1.89
CA LEU A 55 1.74 -0.44 -2.83
C LEU A 55 2.68 -0.37 -4.03
N LEU A 56 2.97 -1.52 -4.61
CA LEU A 56 3.70 -1.63 -5.86
C LEU A 56 2.70 -1.76 -7.01
N GLU A 57 2.67 -0.78 -7.92
CA GLU A 57 1.71 -0.76 -9.03
C GLU A 57 2.35 -0.33 -10.36
N GLY A 58 1.67 -0.64 -11.47
CA GLY A 58 2.05 -0.19 -12.81
C GLY A 58 3.04 -1.10 -13.55
N THR A 59 3.31 -0.74 -14.80
CA THR A 59 4.33 -1.40 -15.65
C THR A 59 5.02 -0.30 -16.48
N PRO A 60 6.24 0.14 -16.11
CA PRO A 60 7.12 -0.42 -15.08
C PRO A 60 6.59 -0.23 -13.64
N PRO A 61 6.97 -1.11 -12.69
CA PRO A 61 6.48 -1.07 -11.32
C PRO A 61 6.98 0.18 -10.56
N GLN A 62 6.07 0.83 -9.83
CA GLN A 62 6.29 2.06 -9.07
C GLN A 62 5.73 1.92 -7.65
N LEU A 63 6.38 2.57 -6.69
CA LEU A 63 5.90 2.64 -5.31
C LEU A 63 4.93 3.79 -5.16
N VAL A 64 3.66 3.45 -5.02
CA VAL A 64 2.55 4.38 -4.91
C VAL A 64 2.12 4.46 -3.44
N VAL A 65 1.92 5.69 -2.96
CA VAL A 65 1.47 5.96 -1.59
C VAL A 65 -0.02 6.24 -1.63
N TYR A 66 -0.77 5.51 -0.82
CA TYR A 66 -2.21 5.63 -0.65
C TYR A 66 -2.52 6.10 0.77
N VAL A 67 -3.44 7.06 0.93
CA VAL A 67 -3.93 7.43 2.25
C VAL A 67 -4.75 6.27 2.80
N ARG A 68 -4.46 5.76 4.01
CA ARG A 68 -5.10 4.55 4.52
C ARG A 68 -6.63 4.71 4.63
N ARG A 69 -7.07 5.81 5.24
CA ARG A 69 -8.49 6.08 5.53
C ARG A 69 -9.33 6.28 4.28
N SER A 70 -8.85 7.06 3.30
CA SER A 70 -9.62 7.34 2.08
C SER A 70 -9.32 6.36 0.94
N GLY A 71 -8.16 5.71 0.99
CA GLY A 71 -7.65 4.89 -0.10
C GLY A 71 -7.24 5.70 -1.33
N GLU A 72 -7.14 7.02 -1.21
CA GLU A 72 -6.76 7.87 -2.32
C GLU A 72 -5.25 7.86 -2.52
N GLN A 73 -4.83 7.88 -3.78
CA GLN A 73 -3.42 8.03 -4.10
C GLN A 73 -2.94 9.41 -3.67
N LEU A 74 -1.95 9.45 -2.79
CA LEU A 74 -1.30 10.67 -2.35
C LEU A 74 -0.17 11.07 -3.31
N GLY A 75 0.56 10.09 -3.84
CA GLY A 75 1.69 10.30 -4.74
C GLY A 75 2.56 9.05 -4.82
N ALA A 76 3.87 9.23 -4.97
CA ALA A 76 4.84 8.14 -5.08
C ALA A 76 6.08 8.36 -4.22
N ILE A 77 6.86 7.30 -3.98
CA ILE A 77 8.17 7.38 -3.32
C ILE A 77 9.21 6.74 -4.25
N THR A 78 10.33 7.41 -4.45
CA THR A 78 11.48 6.87 -5.21
C THR A 78 12.64 6.46 -4.31
N GLU A 79 12.63 6.92 -3.06
CA GLU A 79 13.68 6.70 -2.09
C GLU A 79 13.72 5.23 -1.67
N ARG A 80 14.91 4.60 -1.76
CA ARG A 80 15.12 3.17 -1.50
C ARG A 80 14.18 2.24 -2.30
N MET A 81 13.73 2.67 -3.48
CA MET A 81 12.73 1.95 -4.28
C MET A 81 13.09 0.48 -4.54
N MET A 82 14.34 0.20 -4.91
CA MET A 82 14.80 -1.18 -5.18
C MET A 82 14.68 -2.10 -3.96
N ILE A 83 14.91 -1.59 -2.75
CA ILE A 83 14.81 -2.38 -1.52
C ILE A 83 13.34 -2.64 -1.18
N LEU A 84 12.50 -1.61 -1.24
CA LEU A 84 11.06 -1.73 -1.00
C LEU A 84 10.40 -2.67 -2.00
N MET A 85 10.71 -2.55 -3.30
CA MET A 85 10.22 -3.47 -4.33
C MET A 85 10.57 -4.93 -4.03
N ARG A 86 11.82 -5.19 -3.61
CA ARG A 86 12.27 -6.53 -3.24
C ARG A 86 11.50 -7.05 -2.02
N CYS A 87 11.32 -6.23 -0.99
CA CYS A 87 10.62 -6.63 0.23
C CYS A 87 9.12 -6.83 0.01
N ILE A 88 8.46 -5.95 -0.74
CA ILE A 88 7.05 -6.09 -1.13
C ILE A 88 6.87 -7.34 -1.99
N GLY A 89 7.76 -7.57 -2.96
CA GLY A 89 7.79 -8.80 -3.76
C GLY A 89 8.02 -10.08 -2.93
N ALA A 90 8.64 -9.96 -1.76
CA ALA A 90 8.81 -11.05 -0.79
C ALA A 90 7.63 -11.20 0.20
N GLY A 91 6.56 -10.41 0.04
CA GLY A 91 5.33 -10.49 0.84
C GLY A 91 5.29 -9.57 2.07
N PHE A 92 6.26 -8.65 2.24
CA PHE A 92 6.21 -7.65 3.31
C PHE A 92 5.34 -6.46 2.90
N ALA A 93 4.44 -6.04 3.78
CA ALA A 93 3.69 -4.80 3.60
C ALA A 93 4.38 -3.63 4.33
N TYR A 94 4.24 -2.43 3.78
CA TYR A 94 4.81 -1.20 4.36
C TYR A 94 3.73 -0.13 4.53
N GLU A 95 3.87 0.63 5.59
CA GLU A 95 3.05 1.80 5.87
C GLU A 95 3.93 3.04 5.99
N ALA A 96 3.32 4.20 5.85
CA ALA A 96 4.00 5.47 5.93
C ALA A 96 3.18 6.47 6.73
N GLU A 97 3.81 7.23 7.62
CA GLU A 97 3.15 8.27 8.40
C GLU A 97 3.60 9.65 7.90
N VAL A 98 2.66 10.57 7.65
CA VAL A 98 3.00 11.94 7.23
C VAL A 98 3.65 12.69 8.40
N ILE A 99 4.93 13.06 8.26
CA ILE A 99 5.68 13.80 9.30
C ILE A 99 5.76 15.30 9.02
N THR A 100 5.71 15.71 7.75
CA THR A 100 5.64 17.11 7.33
C THR A 100 4.70 17.25 6.14
N THR A 101 4.10 18.43 5.96
CA THR A 101 3.16 18.70 4.85
C THR A 101 3.68 19.69 3.81
N ALA A 102 4.80 20.38 4.05
CA ALA A 102 5.40 21.35 3.12
C ALA A 102 6.93 21.42 3.23
N PRO A 103 7.71 20.68 2.41
CA PRO A 103 7.27 19.61 1.51
C PRO A 103 6.74 18.39 2.28
N ILE A 104 5.93 17.56 1.62
CA ILE A 104 5.42 16.34 2.25
C ILE A 104 6.57 15.34 2.44
N ARG A 105 6.80 14.95 3.70
CA ARG A 105 7.70 13.86 4.06
C ARG A 105 6.94 12.79 4.82
N LEU A 106 7.39 11.57 4.62
CA LEU A 106 6.78 10.37 5.16
C LEU A 106 7.81 9.62 5.99
N TYR A 107 7.39 9.07 7.13
CA TYR A 107 8.15 8.07 7.87
C TYR A 107 7.66 6.69 7.45
N VAL A 108 8.47 5.98 6.67
CA VAL A 108 8.16 4.64 6.16
C VAL A 108 8.61 3.59 7.16
N ARG A 109 7.74 2.63 7.46
CA ARG A 109 8.01 1.49 8.35
C ARG A 109 7.28 0.22 7.91
N PRO A 110 7.70 -0.96 8.37
CA PRO A 110 6.97 -2.20 8.10
C PRO A 110 5.55 -2.10 8.66
N ARG A 111 4.56 -2.53 7.89
CA ARG A 111 3.17 -2.54 8.33
C ARG A 111 2.97 -3.65 9.33
N ASN A 112 2.49 -3.31 10.52
CA ASN A 112 2.12 -4.31 11.50
C ASN A 112 0.75 -4.91 11.10
N PRO A 113 0.63 -6.23 10.88
CA PRO A 113 -0.65 -6.82 10.55
C PRO A 113 -1.64 -6.58 11.70
N TYR A 114 -2.83 -6.10 11.35
CA TYR A 114 -3.89 -5.85 12.30
C TYR A 114 -5.22 -6.39 11.76
N LEU A 115 -6.15 -6.69 12.67
CA LEU A 115 -7.49 -7.12 12.28
C LEU A 115 -8.34 -5.90 11.95
N LEU A 116 -8.88 -5.87 10.73
CA LEU A 116 -9.78 -4.80 10.30
C LEU A 116 -11.01 -4.76 11.22
N GLY A 117 -11.26 -3.59 11.81
CA GLY A 117 -12.40 -3.36 12.68
C GLY A 117 -13.70 -3.32 11.87
N LEU A 118 -14.38 -4.46 11.75
CA LEU A 118 -15.70 -4.55 11.12
C LEU A 118 -16.81 -4.37 12.17
N PRO A 119 -17.90 -3.63 11.86
CA PRO A 119 -18.14 -2.92 10.61
C PRO A 119 -17.41 -1.57 10.54
N PHE A 120 -17.09 -1.11 9.32
CA PHE A 120 -16.61 0.27 9.09
C PHE A 120 -17.26 0.89 7.86
N THR A 121 -17.30 2.21 7.83
CA THR A 121 -17.83 2.97 6.70
C THR A 121 -16.72 3.30 5.70
N ALA A 122 -16.97 3.05 4.42
CA ALA A 122 -16.07 3.36 3.32
C ALA A 122 -16.80 4.08 2.20
N VAL A 123 -16.05 4.79 1.34
CA VAL A 123 -16.59 5.40 0.13
C VAL A 123 -16.50 4.39 -1.02
N LEU A 124 -17.61 4.19 -1.72
CA LEU A 124 -17.69 3.47 -2.98
C LEU A 124 -17.36 4.44 -4.11
N SER A 125 -16.30 4.13 -4.84
CA SER A 125 -15.78 4.92 -5.95
C SER A 125 -15.97 4.21 -7.29
N ASP A 126 -15.72 4.90 -8.40
CA ASP A 126 -15.81 4.33 -9.75
C ASP A 126 -17.19 3.71 -10.05
N VAL A 127 -18.25 4.27 -9.46
CA VAL A 127 -19.64 3.86 -9.66
C VAL A 127 -20.06 4.23 -11.09
N PRO A 128 -20.52 3.28 -11.92
CA PRO A 128 -20.89 3.57 -13.31
C PRO A 128 -22.11 4.50 -13.34
N ALA A 129 -22.14 5.42 -14.32
CA ALA A 129 -23.13 6.51 -14.42
C ALA A 129 -24.60 6.06 -14.61
N GLY A 130 -24.89 4.77 -14.62
CA GLY A 130 -26.24 4.19 -14.64
C GLY A 130 -26.56 3.27 -13.45
N ALA A 131 -25.62 3.07 -12.51
CA ALA A 131 -25.90 2.31 -11.30
C ALA A 131 -26.79 3.14 -10.38
N MET A 132 -28.03 2.70 -10.20
CA MET A 132 -28.92 3.23 -9.17
C MET A 132 -28.59 2.54 -7.85
N LEU A 133 -27.93 3.26 -6.95
CA LEU A 133 -27.70 2.81 -5.58
C LEU A 133 -28.87 3.26 -4.72
N THR A 134 -29.42 2.33 -3.94
CA THR A 134 -30.46 2.59 -2.94
C THR A 134 -29.90 2.34 -1.56
N ALA A 135 -30.27 3.16 -0.57
CA ALA A 135 -29.89 2.91 0.81
C ALA A 135 -30.41 1.53 1.25
N GLY A 136 -29.52 0.71 1.83
CA GLY A 136 -29.82 -0.67 2.20
C GLY A 136 -29.53 -1.72 1.13
N ASP A 137 -29.11 -1.33 -0.08
CA ASP A 137 -28.66 -2.30 -1.08
C ASP A 137 -27.42 -3.04 -0.58
N ASP A 138 -27.44 -4.37 -0.70
CA ASP A 138 -26.34 -5.26 -0.31
C ASP A 138 -25.56 -5.71 -1.54
N PHE A 139 -24.24 -5.60 -1.46
CA PHE A 139 -23.29 -6.06 -2.47
C PHE A 139 -22.31 -7.05 -1.85
N ASP A 140 -21.91 -8.05 -2.63
CA ASP A 140 -20.81 -8.93 -2.25
C ASP A 140 -19.47 -8.26 -2.56
N LEU A 141 -18.44 -8.59 -1.77
CA LEU A 141 -17.09 -8.08 -1.94
C LEU A 141 -16.19 -9.11 -2.61
N ARG A 142 -15.44 -8.64 -3.60
CA ARG A 142 -14.50 -9.46 -4.36
C ARG A 142 -13.20 -8.70 -4.61
N LEU A 143 -12.12 -9.42 -4.91
CA LEU A 143 -10.90 -8.84 -5.44
C LEU A 143 -10.95 -8.80 -6.97
N ASP A 144 -10.59 -7.67 -7.56
CA ASP A 144 -10.32 -7.58 -8.99
C ASP A 144 -8.96 -8.22 -9.36
N SER A 145 -8.64 -8.23 -10.65
CA SER A 145 -7.37 -8.78 -11.15
C SER A 145 -6.14 -8.01 -10.66
N GLY A 146 -6.30 -6.78 -10.18
CA GLY A 146 -5.26 -5.97 -9.56
C GLY A 146 -5.17 -6.14 -8.04
N GLY A 147 -5.99 -7.00 -7.45
CA GLY A 147 -6.05 -7.22 -6.00
C GLY A 147 -6.77 -6.11 -5.23
N LYS A 148 -7.51 -5.22 -5.91
CA LYS A 148 -8.32 -4.16 -5.30
C LYS A 148 -9.72 -4.68 -4.99
N VAL A 149 -10.35 -4.12 -3.96
CA VAL A 149 -11.66 -4.58 -3.49
C VAL A 149 -12.76 -3.90 -4.29
N VAL A 150 -13.62 -4.71 -4.89
CA VAL A 150 -14.76 -4.28 -5.69
C VAL A 150 -16.06 -4.82 -5.09
N ALA A 151 -17.09 -3.98 -5.11
CA ALA A 151 -18.45 -4.37 -4.77
C ALA A 151 -19.12 -4.93 -6.03
N VAL A 152 -19.69 -6.12 -5.93
CA VAL A 152 -20.41 -6.81 -7.01
C VAL A 152 -21.86 -7.01 -6.64
N ASP A 153 -22.74 -6.84 -7.63
CA ASP A 153 -24.16 -7.14 -7.46
C ASP A 153 -24.44 -8.66 -7.51
N ILE A 154 -25.71 -9.01 -7.30
CA ILE A 154 -26.22 -10.38 -7.36
C ILE A 154 -26.04 -11.04 -8.75
N PHE A 155 -25.79 -10.25 -9.80
CA PHE A 155 -25.54 -10.71 -11.16
C PHE A 155 -24.03 -10.84 -11.44
N GLY A 156 -23.17 -10.49 -10.49
CA GLY A 156 -21.72 -10.50 -10.61
C GLY A 156 -21.15 -9.31 -11.39
N SER A 157 -21.94 -8.24 -11.58
CA SER A 157 -21.49 -7.01 -12.20
C SER A 157 -20.76 -6.13 -11.18
N ASP A 158 -19.64 -5.54 -11.59
CA ASP A 158 -18.89 -4.60 -10.73
C ASP A 158 -19.67 -3.28 -10.60
N ILE A 159 -20.08 -2.94 -9.38
CA ILE A 159 -20.88 -1.74 -9.05
C ILE A 159 -19.99 -0.58 -8.61
N GLY A 160 -18.81 -0.87 -8.10
CA GLY A 160 -17.84 0.14 -7.72
C GLY A 160 -16.67 -0.45 -6.94
N ARG A 161 -15.72 0.42 -6.57
CA ARG A 161 -14.49 0.06 -5.87
C ARG A 161 -14.46 0.67 -4.48
N ILE A 162 -14.07 -0.13 -3.50
CA ILE A 162 -13.82 0.34 -2.13
C ILE A 162 -12.33 0.62 -2.02
N ARG A 163 -11.98 1.89 -1.81
CA ARG A 163 -10.57 2.32 -1.76
C ARG A 163 -9.99 2.25 -0.35
N ALA A 164 -10.81 2.50 0.67
CA ALA A 164 -10.37 2.55 2.06
C ALA A 164 -9.73 1.22 2.49
N GLU A 165 -8.65 1.32 3.28
CA GLU A 165 -7.89 0.19 3.79
C GLU A 165 -7.40 -0.76 2.67
N PRO A 166 -6.65 -0.25 1.67
CA PRO A 166 -6.38 -0.98 0.44
C PRO A 166 -5.64 -2.31 0.67
N VAL A 167 -4.83 -2.43 1.73
CA VAL A 167 -4.21 -3.71 2.11
C VAL A 167 -5.10 -4.51 3.07
N ALA A 168 -5.58 -3.91 4.18
CA ALA A 168 -6.32 -4.66 5.21
C ALA A 168 -7.66 -5.20 4.72
N LEU A 169 -8.40 -4.42 3.92
CA LEU A 169 -9.66 -4.87 3.35
C LEU A 169 -9.42 -5.99 2.32
N ALA A 170 -8.39 -5.86 1.48
CA ALA A 170 -8.06 -6.90 0.52
C ALA A 170 -7.70 -8.22 1.21
N ASP A 171 -6.95 -8.15 2.31
CA ASP A 171 -6.64 -9.32 3.15
C ASP A 171 -7.90 -9.88 3.83
N ALA A 172 -8.78 -9.01 4.34
CA ALA A 172 -10.03 -9.42 4.98
C ALA A 172 -11.00 -10.10 4.02
N VAL A 173 -11.08 -9.64 2.77
CA VAL A 173 -11.86 -10.26 1.68
C VAL A 173 -11.23 -11.59 1.27
N ARG A 174 -9.89 -11.63 1.09
CA ARG A 174 -9.16 -12.87 0.75
C ARG A 174 -9.31 -13.94 1.84
N GLY A 175 -9.30 -13.53 3.12
CA GLY A 175 -9.54 -14.40 4.27
C GLY A 175 -11.02 -14.72 4.52
N GLY A 176 -11.94 -14.13 3.75
CA GLY A 176 -13.39 -14.34 3.88
C GLY A 176 -14.00 -13.80 5.17
N THR A 177 -13.32 -12.85 5.83
CA THR A 177 -13.81 -12.15 7.03
C THR A 177 -14.60 -10.88 6.73
N ALA A 178 -14.39 -10.27 5.56
CA ALA A 178 -15.23 -9.20 5.02
C ALA A 178 -15.85 -9.72 3.72
N ARG A 179 -17.18 -9.80 3.64
CA ARG A 179 -17.87 -10.38 2.47
C ARG A 179 -18.91 -9.48 1.87
N ARG A 180 -19.46 -8.54 2.65
CA ARG A 180 -20.59 -7.72 2.20
C ARG A 180 -20.34 -6.24 2.43
N ALA A 181 -20.95 -5.44 1.58
CA ALA A 181 -21.04 -4.00 1.73
C ALA A 181 -22.50 -3.56 1.52
N THR A 182 -23.04 -2.83 2.48
CA THR A 182 -24.41 -2.31 2.42
C THR A 182 -24.37 -0.81 2.17
N VAL A 183 -25.14 -0.29 1.23
CA VAL A 183 -25.21 1.16 0.96
C VAL A 183 -25.80 1.88 2.17
N HIS A 184 -25.04 2.84 2.70
CA HIS A 184 -25.47 3.69 3.81
C HIS A 184 -26.13 4.97 3.29
N ASP A 185 -25.42 5.70 2.44
CA ASP A 185 -25.91 6.92 1.81
C ASP A 185 -25.67 6.82 0.29
N PRO A 186 -26.72 6.86 -0.55
CA PRO A 186 -26.57 6.83 -2.00
C PRO A 186 -26.23 8.20 -2.59
N ALA A 187 -26.47 9.31 -1.89
CA ALA A 187 -26.14 10.67 -2.36
C ALA A 187 -24.64 10.95 -2.24
N VAL A 188 -24.01 10.40 -1.19
CA VAL A 188 -22.57 10.30 -1.05
C VAL A 188 -22.26 8.81 -0.99
N PRO A 189 -21.91 8.15 -2.11
CA PRO A 189 -21.93 6.70 -2.28
C PRO A 189 -21.04 6.02 -1.23
N THR A 190 -21.59 5.78 -0.05
CA THR A 190 -20.90 5.27 1.12
C THR A 190 -21.52 3.96 1.48
N VAL A 191 -20.67 3.03 1.88
CA VAL A 191 -21.06 1.66 2.19
C VAL A 191 -20.53 1.29 3.57
N ILE A 192 -21.31 0.48 4.28
CA ILE A 192 -20.88 -0.17 5.52
C ILE A 192 -20.37 -1.55 5.14
N VAL A 193 -19.08 -1.77 5.34
CA VAL A 193 -18.46 -3.07 5.10
C VAL A 193 -18.67 -3.96 6.33
N THR A 194 -19.17 -5.16 6.09
CA THR A 194 -19.53 -6.14 7.11
C THR A 194 -18.94 -7.52 6.80
N ARG A 195 -19.14 -8.46 7.74
CA ARG A 195 -18.65 -9.83 7.62
C ARG A 195 -19.39 -10.64 6.57
#